data_AF-W7QTD6-F1
#
_entry.id   AF-W7QTD6-F1
#
_cell.length_a   1.000
_cell.length_b   1.000
_cell.length_c   1.000
_cell.angle_alpha   90.00
_cell.angle_beta   90.00
_cell.angle_gamma   90.00
#
_symmetry.space_group_name_H-M   'P 1'
#
loop_
_entity.id
_entity.type
_entity.pdbx_description
1 polymer ?
#
loop_
_entity_poly.entity_id
_entity_poly.type
_entity_poly.pdbx_seq_one_letter_code
_entity_poly.pdbx_strand_id
1 'polypeptide(L)'
;MYESFYGLKDKPFHLTPDPTFFFASKLHTRALSYLKYGIGQGEGFIVITGAIGTGKTTIANSLLSDLDQQNVKAIQIVTPKLNPDDLITVTAAKLGLVTENRSKGELLQGIEKELTQLVNSNQRALLIVDEAQNLPLESVEELRMLSNFQVNGKPLLQSFLLGQPELRDLLQLPSMEQFRQRIVASCDLKPLNAIETHEYIEFRVNAAAGKELKLFSDEAIEAIYHFTTGIPRRINTVCDRILLYGFLEEKNYLTEVEAKTVIDEIVEESVEQAQPSVPTQSASNNKDEVKESRSSQKELDISKETLLEDLAPPQSNSAKGNYQVPPDVTQDITHLRNMIQEIRATLETSIEYKLKVSRYIDNAINRKLKQLKQLASVEMEEGSQKADSDITDEDVTAKD
;
A
#
# COMPACT_ATOMS: atom_id res chain seq x y z
N MET A 1 20.52 -1.07 -1.73
CA MET A 1 21.38 0.10 -1.95
C MET A 1 21.81 0.72 -0.62
N TYR A 2 20.91 1.28 0.20
CA TYR A 2 21.28 1.82 1.52
C TYR A 2 21.53 0.72 2.58
N GLU A 3 20.98 -0.48 2.37
CA GLU A 3 21.03 -1.59 3.33
C GLU A 3 22.48 -1.93 3.70
N SER A 4 23.34 -2.13 2.70
CA SER A 4 24.76 -2.42 2.92
C SER A 4 25.52 -1.27 3.58
N PHE A 5 25.15 -0.01 3.28
CA PHE A 5 25.77 1.18 3.86
C PHE A 5 25.50 1.28 5.36
N TYR A 6 24.27 1.01 5.79
CA TYR A 6 23.87 1.02 7.21
C TYR A 6 24.08 -0.31 7.94
N GLY A 7 24.57 -1.35 7.26
CA GLY A 7 24.77 -2.68 7.85
C GLY A 7 23.47 -3.43 8.14
N LEU A 8 22.43 -3.20 7.33
CA LEU A 8 21.13 -3.85 7.39
C LEU A 8 21.11 -5.09 6.48
N LYS A 9 20.45 -6.15 6.94
CA LYS A 9 20.26 -7.40 6.17
C LYS A 9 19.01 -7.37 5.28
N ASP A 10 18.05 -6.53 5.64
CA ASP A 10 16.80 -6.32 4.91
C ASP A 10 16.37 -4.84 5.01
N LYS A 11 15.32 -4.45 4.30
CA LYS A 11 14.74 -3.10 4.35
C LYS A 11 13.84 -2.93 5.57
N PRO A 12 14.25 -2.17 6.60
CA PRO A 12 13.46 -2.01 7.82
C PRO A 12 12.10 -1.35 7.58
N PHE A 13 11.98 -0.55 6.51
CA PHE A 13 10.78 0.23 6.23
C PHE A 13 9.99 -0.15 4.97
N HIS A 14 10.11 -1.39 4.49
CA HIS A 14 9.23 -1.88 3.44
C HIS A 14 7.72 -1.79 3.83
N LEU A 15 6.85 -1.71 2.83
CA LEU A 15 5.40 -1.61 3.04
C LEU A 15 4.70 -2.95 3.02
N THR A 16 5.36 -3.99 2.52
CA THR A 16 4.83 -5.35 2.51
C THR A 16 4.70 -5.85 3.94
N PRO A 17 3.55 -6.40 4.36
CA PRO A 17 3.41 -6.99 5.69
C PRO A 17 4.36 -8.16 5.87
N ASP A 18 5.26 -8.07 6.84
CA ASP A 18 6.19 -9.13 7.23
C ASP A 18 6.07 -9.35 8.76
N PRO A 19 5.77 -10.58 9.22
CA PRO A 19 5.66 -10.90 10.64
C PRO A 19 6.93 -10.57 11.45
N THR A 20 8.12 -10.64 10.85
CA THR A 20 9.39 -10.32 11.54
C THR A 20 9.50 -8.85 11.94
N PHE A 21 8.80 -7.98 11.21
CA PHE A 21 8.71 -6.54 11.45
C PHE A 21 7.42 -6.14 12.17
N PHE A 22 6.70 -7.10 12.76
CA PHE A 22 5.50 -6.82 13.54
C PHE A 22 5.83 -6.26 14.93
N PHE A 23 5.66 -4.95 15.08
CA PHE A 23 5.74 -4.28 16.38
C PHE A 23 4.40 -4.37 17.12
N ALA A 24 4.38 -5.14 18.20
CA ALA A 24 3.20 -5.29 19.05
C ALA A 24 3.05 -4.11 20.03
N SER A 25 2.63 -2.94 19.53
CA SER A 25 2.28 -1.80 20.39
C SER A 25 1.22 -2.20 21.44
N LYS A 26 1.00 -1.38 22.48
CA LYS A 26 0.04 -1.72 23.55
C LYS A 26 -1.36 -2.00 23.00
N LEU A 27 -1.81 -1.23 22.02
CA LEU A 27 -3.10 -1.42 21.35
C LEU A 27 -3.10 -2.65 20.45
N HIS A 28 -1.99 -2.93 19.75
CA HIS A 28 -1.85 -4.11 18.90
C HIS A 28 -1.86 -5.40 19.73
N THR A 29 -1.16 -5.40 20.88
CA THR A 29 -1.15 -6.51 21.84
C THR A 29 -2.55 -6.77 22.41
N ARG A 30 -3.30 -5.71 22.72
CA ARG A 30 -4.68 -5.82 23.17
C ARG A 30 -5.59 -6.38 22.07
N ALA A 31 -5.45 -5.88 20.83
CA ALA A 31 -6.20 -6.39 19.68
C ALA A 31 -5.92 -7.88 19.44
N LEU A 32 -4.64 -8.29 19.47
CA LEU A 32 -4.25 -9.70 19.36
C LEU A 32 -4.82 -10.55 20.50
N SER A 33 -4.83 -10.04 21.74
CA SER A 33 -5.44 -10.75 22.87
C SER A 33 -6.93 -11.00 22.65
N TYR A 34 -7.67 -10.00 22.14
CA TYR A 34 -9.09 -10.18 21.79
C TYR A 34 -9.28 -11.17 20.65
N LEU A 35 -8.44 -11.11 19.62
CA LEU A 35 -8.48 -12.05 18.50
C LEU A 35 -8.22 -13.49 18.95
N LYS A 36 -7.17 -13.71 19.75
CA LYS A 36 -6.83 -15.02 20.33
C LYS A 36 -7.94 -15.54 21.24
N TYR A 37 -8.52 -14.67 22.08
CA TYR A 37 -9.66 -15.03 22.92
C TYR A 37 -10.88 -15.46 22.09
N GLY A 38 -11.26 -14.69 21.07
CA GLY A 38 -12.44 -15.02 20.27
C GLY A 38 -12.24 -16.25 19.39
N ILE A 39 -11.04 -16.51 18.86
CA ILE A 39 -10.71 -17.81 18.24
C ILE A 39 -10.93 -18.95 19.23
N GLY A 40 -10.56 -18.74 20.50
CA GLY A 40 -10.79 -19.70 21.59
C GLY A 40 -12.27 -20.07 21.76
N GLN A 41 -13.16 -19.07 21.70
CA GLN A 41 -14.61 -19.25 21.82
C GLN A 41 -15.25 -19.85 20.57
N GLY A 42 -14.76 -19.50 19.37
CA GLY A 42 -15.24 -20.05 18.10
C GLY A 42 -16.64 -19.57 17.69
N GLU A 43 -17.14 -18.49 18.29
CA GLU A 43 -18.44 -17.90 17.97
C GLU A 43 -18.41 -16.39 17.76
N GLY A 44 -19.36 -15.92 16.94
CA GLY A 44 -19.67 -14.50 16.74
C GLY A 44 -18.67 -13.73 15.87
N PHE A 45 -18.72 -12.40 16.02
CA PHE A 45 -17.90 -11.47 15.25
C PHE A 45 -16.87 -10.77 16.12
N ILE A 46 -15.65 -10.64 15.60
CA ILE A 46 -14.66 -9.69 16.12
C ILE A 46 -14.47 -8.59 15.09
N VAL A 47 -14.59 -7.34 15.52
CA VAL A 47 -14.44 -6.19 14.65
C VAL A 47 -13.16 -5.44 15.00
N ILE A 48 -12.29 -5.21 14.03
CA ILE A 48 -11.11 -4.36 14.16
C ILE A 48 -11.25 -3.18 13.22
N THR A 49 -11.38 -1.99 13.79
CA THR A 49 -11.37 -0.74 13.04
C THR A 49 -10.05 -0.02 13.20
N GLY A 50 -9.79 0.94 12.32
CA GLY A 50 -8.65 1.84 12.44
C GLY A 50 -8.40 2.59 11.14
N ALA A 51 -7.76 3.75 11.23
CA ALA A 51 -7.44 4.55 10.06
C ALA A 51 -6.55 3.79 9.05
N ILE A 52 -6.43 4.33 7.84
CA ILE A 52 -5.56 3.75 6.81
C ILE A 52 -4.12 3.69 7.33
N GLY A 53 -3.48 2.53 7.19
CA GLY A 53 -2.07 2.35 7.56
C GLY A 53 -1.80 2.14 9.06
N THR A 54 -2.82 1.93 9.90
CA THR A 54 -2.65 1.61 11.33
C THR A 54 -2.28 0.16 11.63
N GLY A 55 -2.10 -0.70 10.62
CA GLY A 55 -1.63 -2.07 10.80
C GLY A 55 -2.70 -3.15 10.94
N LYS A 56 -3.97 -2.87 10.60
CA LYS A 56 -5.08 -3.85 10.62
C LYS A 56 -4.75 -5.18 9.93
N THR A 57 -4.36 -5.12 8.65
CA THR A 57 -3.97 -6.30 7.86
C THR A 57 -2.72 -6.97 8.43
N THR A 58 -1.78 -6.20 8.96
CA THR A 58 -0.57 -6.74 9.60
C THR A 58 -0.90 -7.55 10.85
N ILE A 59 -1.83 -7.09 11.70
CA ILE A 59 -2.32 -7.86 12.86
C ILE A 59 -2.98 -9.16 12.41
N ALA A 60 -3.83 -9.10 11.38
CA ALA A 60 -4.52 -10.28 10.88
C ALA A 60 -3.53 -11.33 10.32
N ASN A 61 -2.55 -10.89 9.54
CA ASN A 61 -1.51 -11.78 9.00
C ASN A 61 -0.59 -12.34 10.11
N SER A 62 -0.25 -11.52 11.11
CA SER A 62 0.51 -11.96 12.28
C SER A 62 -0.25 -13.05 13.05
N LEU A 63 -1.54 -12.84 13.28
CA LEU A 63 -2.40 -13.85 13.89
C LEU A 63 -2.46 -15.13 13.06
N LEU A 64 -2.65 -15.04 11.74
CA LEU A 64 -2.67 -16.21 10.87
C LEU A 64 -1.35 -16.99 10.87
N SER A 65 -0.23 -16.29 11.06
CA SER A 65 1.11 -16.91 11.16
C SER A 65 1.33 -17.58 12.52
N ASP A 66 0.76 -17.01 13.59
CA ASP A 66 0.78 -17.58 14.94
C ASP A 66 -0.15 -18.81 15.08
N LEU A 67 -1.19 -18.90 14.25
CA LEU A 67 -2.16 -19.99 14.32
C LEU A 67 -1.60 -21.28 13.72
N ASP A 68 -1.80 -22.38 14.45
CA ASP A 68 -1.54 -23.71 13.93
C ASP A 68 -2.52 -23.99 12.78
N GLN A 69 -1.99 -24.00 11.56
CA GLN A 69 -2.74 -24.28 10.33
C GLN A 69 -3.37 -25.67 10.33
N GLN A 70 -2.89 -26.59 11.19
CA GLN A 70 -3.54 -27.89 11.37
C GLN A 70 -4.87 -27.77 12.11
N ASN A 71 -5.07 -26.73 12.92
CA ASN A 71 -6.26 -26.57 13.77
C ASN A 71 -7.22 -25.47 13.25
N VAL A 72 -6.76 -24.57 12.37
CA VAL A 72 -7.59 -23.48 11.85
C VAL A 72 -7.49 -23.37 10.33
N LYS A 73 -8.63 -23.45 9.65
CA LYS A 73 -8.79 -23.14 8.23
C LYS A 73 -9.20 -21.67 8.09
N ALA A 74 -8.25 -20.82 7.70
CA ALA A 74 -8.50 -19.42 7.45
C ALA A 74 -9.02 -19.17 6.02
N ILE A 75 -10.07 -18.36 5.91
CA ILE A 75 -10.71 -17.92 4.68
C ILE A 75 -10.57 -16.40 4.65
N GLN A 76 -9.57 -15.89 3.92
CA GLN A 76 -9.32 -14.45 3.86
C GLN A 76 -9.93 -13.85 2.60
N ILE A 77 -10.85 -12.91 2.79
CA ILE A 77 -11.50 -12.12 1.75
C ILE A 77 -10.90 -10.71 1.80
N VAL A 78 -10.14 -10.35 0.77
CA VAL A 78 -9.60 -8.99 0.58
C VAL A 78 -10.35 -8.40 -0.59
N THR A 79 -11.23 -7.43 -0.33
CA THR A 79 -12.37 -7.19 -1.25
C THR A 79 -12.53 -5.74 -1.70
N PRO A 80 -12.71 -5.53 -3.02
CA PRO A 80 -13.48 -4.40 -3.58
C PRO A 80 -14.99 -4.74 -3.58
N LYS A 81 -15.80 -4.03 -2.79
CA LYS A 81 -17.28 -4.02 -2.78
C LYS A 81 -18.01 -5.28 -3.30
N LEU A 82 -18.00 -6.39 -2.55
CA LEU A 82 -18.77 -7.60 -2.91
C LEU A 82 -20.26 -7.46 -2.59
N ASN A 83 -21.12 -7.80 -3.55
CA ASN A 83 -22.55 -7.96 -3.31
C ASN A 83 -22.83 -9.28 -2.53
N PRO A 84 -24.08 -9.51 -2.07
CA PRO A 84 -24.44 -10.70 -1.29
C PRO A 84 -24.07 -12.03 -1.94
N ASP A 85 -24.33 -12.20 -3.24
CA ASP A 85 -24.16 -13.48 -3.91
C ASP A 85 -22.68 -13.73 -4.26
N ASP A 86 -21.94 -12.67 -4.59
CA ASP A 86 -20.49 -12.75 -4.80
C ASP A 86 -19.76 -13.09 -3.50
N LEU A 87 -20.22 -12.57 -2.35
CA LEU A 87 -19.66 -12.92 -1.05
C LEU A 87 -19.77 -14.42 -0.76
N ILE A 88 -20.95 -15.01 -1.00
CA ILE A 88 -21.16 -16.47 -0.84
C ILE A 88 -20.28 -17.24 -1.82
N THR A 89 -20.23 -16.80 -3.08
CA THR A 89 -19.45 -17.45 -4.14
C THR A 89 -17.95 -17.44 -3.84
N VAL A 90 -17.40 -16.29 -3.43
CA VAL A 90 -15.98 -16.15 -3.06
C VAL A 90 -15.67 -16.98 -1.81
N THR A 91 -16.57 -17.02 -0.84
CA THR A 91 -16.42 -17.85 0.37
C THR A 91 -16.37 -19.33 0.01
N ALA A 92 -17.32 -19.80 -0.81
CA ALA A 92 -17.38 -21.17 -1.30
C ALA A 92 -16.12 -21.56 -2.07
N ALA A 93 -15.66 -20.70 -2.99
CA ALA A 93 -14.46 -20.94 -3.78
C ALA A 93 -13.20 -21.05 -2.89
N LYS A 94 -13.05 -20.19 -1.87
CA LYS A 94 -11.93 -20.24 -0.92
C LYS A 94 -11.97 -21.43 0.02
N LEU A 95 -13.16 -22.00 0.25
CA LEU A 95 -13.34 -23.29 0.91
C LEU A 95 -13.01 -24.48 0.01
N GLY A 96 -12.75 -24.25 -1.29
CA GLY A 96 -12.41 -25.30 -2.26
C GLY A 96 -13.62 -25.93 -2.96
N LEU A 97 -14.79 -25.29 -2.88
CA LEU A 97 -16.00 -25.76 -3.54
C LEU A 97 -16.04 -25.32 -5.01
N VAL A 98 -16.64 -26.17 -5.86
CA VAL A 98 -16.94 -25.81 -7.26
C VAL A 98 -18.15 -24.89 -7.29
N THR A 99 -17.97 -23.68 -7.82
CA THR A 99 -19.00 -22.63 -7.81
C THR A 99 -19.72 -22.44 -9.13
N GLU A 100 -19.16 -22.93 -10.24
CA GLU A 100 -19.74 -22.76 -11.58
C GLU A 100 -21.13 -23.39 -11.69
N ASN A 101 -22.08 -22.63 -12.26
CA ASN A 101 -23.47 -23.05 -12.48
C ASN A 101 -24.19 -23.52 -11.20
N ARG A 102 -23.79 -23.01 -10.03
CA ARG A 102 -24.46 -23.28 -8.75
C ARG A 102 -25.38 -22.14 -8.36
N SER A 103 -26.56 -22.51 -7.90
CA SER A 103 -27.45 -21.59 -7.19
C SER A 103 -26.87 -21.23 -5.82
N LYS A 104 -27.26 -20.06 -5.29
CA LYS A 104 -26.92 -19.64 -3.93
C LYS A 104 -27.25 -20.71 -2.88
N GLY A 105 -28.40 -21.37 -3.02
CA GLY A 105 -28.81 -22.45 -2.11
C GLY A 105 -27.85 -23.64 -2.12
N GLU A 106 -27.41 -24.07 -3.31
CA GLU A 106 -26.40 -25.14 -3.43
C GLU A 106 -25.04 -24.73 -2.83
N LEU A 107 -24.63 -23.47 -3.03
CA LEU A 107 -23.40 -22.95 -2.44
C LEU A 107 -23.47 -22.91 -0.91
N LEU A 108 -24.58 -22.43 -0.34
CA LEU A 108 -24.78 -22.41 1.11
C LEU A 108 -24.76 -23.81 1.72
N GLN A 109 -25.42 -24.79 1.08
CA GLN A 109 -25.36 -26.19 1.51
C GLN A 109 -23.94 -26.76 1.42
N GLY A 110 -23.21 -26.42 0.35
CA GLY A 110 -21.81 -26.80 0.20
C GLY A 110 -20.93 -26.22 1.30
N ILE A 111 -21.08 -24.93 1.62
CA ILE A 111 -20.37 -24.24 2.69
C ILE A 111 -20.68 -24.91 4.03
N GLU A 112 -21.95 -25.10 4.38
CA GLU A 112 -22.35 -25.73 5.65
C GLU A 112 -21.75 -27.13 5.80
N LYS A 113 -21.79 -27.93 4.73
CA LYS A 113 -21.20 -29.27 4.70
C LYS A 113 -19.69 -29.22 4.93
N GLU A 114 -18.98 -28.35 4.24
CA GLU A 114 -17.52 -28.21 4.38
C GLU A 114 -17.13 -27.75 5.78
N LEU A 115 -17.82 -26.73 6.32
CA LEU A 115 -17.59 -26.25 7.68
C LEU A 115 -17.86 -27.35 8.73
N THR A 116 -18.88 -28.17 8.51
CA THR A 116 -19.16 -29.34 9.37
C THR A 116 -18.03 -30.37 9.31
N GLN A 117 -17.45 -30.60 8.13
CA GLN A 117 -16.30 -31.51 7.97
C GLN A 117 -15.05 -31.00 8.68
N LEU A 118 -14.78 -29.70 8.64
CA LEU A 118 -13.69 -29.07 9.37
C LEU A 118 -13.85 -29.34 10.88
N VAL A 119 -15.03 -29.07 11.45
CA VAL A 119 -15.29 -29.31 12.87
C VAL A 119 -15.14 -30.79 13.24
N ASN A 120 -15.62 -31.72 12.40
CA ASN A 120 -15.45 -33.16 12.61
C ASN A 120 -13.98 -33.60 12.54
N SER A 121 -13.14 -32.84 11.85
CA SER A 121 -11.69 -33.04 11.75
C SER A 121 -10.91 -32.28 12.84
N ASN A 122 -11.59 -31.76 13.87
CA ASN A 122 -11.05 -30.89 14.92
C ASN A 122 -10.42 -29.58 14.39
N GLN A 123 -10.81 -29.14 13.19
CA GLN A 123 -10.42 -27.86 12.63
C GLN A 123 -11.51 -26.81 12.82
N ARG A 124 -11.11 -25.57 13.03
CA ARG A 124 -12.02 -24.41 13.11
C ARG A 124 -11.96 -23.62 11.82
N ALA A 125 -13.10 -23.11 11.37
CA ALA A 125 -13.13 -22.18 10.25
C ALA A 125 -13.07 -20.73 10.76
N LEU A 126 -12.18 -19.94 10.17
CA LEU A 126 -12.02 -18.52 10.46
C LEU A 126 -12.19 -17.71 9.17
N LEU A 127 -13.28 -16.96 9.06
CA LEU A 127 -13.49 -16.00 7.98
C LEU A 127 -12.89 -14.65 8.36
N ILE A 128 -12.00 -14.11 7.54
CA ILE A 128 -11.42 -12.78 7.70
C ILE A 128 -11.85 -11.94 6.51
N VAL A 129 -12.57 -10.86 6.77
CA VAL A 129 -13.00 -9.90 5.76
C VAL A 129 -12.22 -8.61 5.97
N ASP A 130 -11.32 -8.29 5.06
CA ASP A 130 -10.58 -7.02 5.05
C ASP A 130 -11.31 -5.96 4.22
N GLU A 131 -11.09 -4.69 4.58
CA GLU A 131 -11.79 -3.53 4.01
C GLU A 131 -13.33 -3.64 4.08
N ALA A 132 -13.86 -4.22 5.17
CA ALA A 132 -15.27 -4.54 5.33
C ALA A 132 -16.22 -3.32 5.30
N GLN A 133 -15.72 -2.08 5.47
CA GLN A 133 -16.52 -0.87 5.27
C GLN A 133 -17.02 -0.71 3.82
N ASN A 134 -16.40 -1.40 2.86
CA ASN A 134 -16.81 -1.39 1.46
C ASN A 134 -17.97 -2.36 1.18
N LEU A 135 -18.37 -3.20 2.15
CA LEU A 135 -19.48 -4.12 1.95
C LEU A 135 -20.82 -3.36 1.96
N PRO A 136 -21.71 -3.66 1.00
CA PRO A 136 -23.13 -3.31 1.11
C PRO A 136 -23.74 -3.88 2.40
N LEU A 137 -24.78 -3.22 2.92
CA LEU A 137 -25.49 -3.65 4.13
C LEU A 137 -26.04 -5.07 3.99
N GLU A 138 -26.54 -5.40 2.81
CA GLU A 138 -27.08 -6.71 2.48
C GLU A 138 -26.00 -7.79 2.56
N SER A 139 -24.76 -7.48 2.17
CA SER A 139 -23.63 -8.42 2.28
C SER A 139 -23.19 -8.62 3.74
N VAL A 140 -23.28 -7.58 4.58
CA VAL A 140 -23.03 -7.70 6.03
C VAL A 140 -24.10 -8.59 6.70
N GLU A 141 -25.36 -8.49 6.25
CA GLU A 141 -26.42 -9.40 6.71
C GLU A 141 -26.20 -10.85 6.24
N GLU A 142 -25.65 -11.08 5.05
CA GLU A 142 -25.26 -12.43 4.64
C GLU A 142 -24.14 -13.01 5.52
N LEU A 143 -23.15 -12.20 5.93
CA LEU A 143 -22.16 -12.64 6.92
C LEU A 143 -22.83 -13.08 8.22
N ARG A 144 -23.85 -12.35 8.67
CA ARG A 144 -24.66 -12.73 9.84
C ARG A 144 -25.43 -14.03 9.62
N MET A 145 -25.94 -14.27 8.42
CA MET A 145 -26.59 -15.53 8.05
C MET A 145 -25.62 -16.70 8.08
N LEU A 146 -24.44 -16.56 7.49
CA LEU A 146 -23.39 -17.57 7.52
C LEU A 146 -22.94 -17.91 8.95
N SER A 147 -22.86 -16.90 9.83
CA SER A 147 -22.51 -17.11 11.23
C SER A 147 -23.56 -17.89 12.02
N ASN A 148 -24.76 -18.14 11.47
CA ASN A 148 -25.79 -18.98 12.11
C ASN A 148 -25.53 -20.48 11.97
N PHE A 149 -24.65 -20.87 11.05
CA PHE A 149 -24.40 -22.29 10.82
C PHE A 149 -23.85 -22.93 12.09
N GLN A 150 -24.53 -23.97 12.54
CA GLN A 150 -24.24 -24.66 13.79
C GLN A 150 -24.52 -26.15 13.68
N VAL A 151 -23.73 -26.96 14.36
CA VAL A 151 -23.94 -28.40 14.50
C VAL A 151 -23.96 -28.75 15.98
N ASN A 152 -25.03 -29.38 16.44
CA ASN A 152 -25.25 -29.72 17.86
C ASN A 152 -25.11 -28.50 18.80
N GLY A 153 -25.59 -27.33 18.37
CA GLY A 153 -25.51 -26.09 19.12
C GLY A 153 -24.12 -25.44 19.18
N LYS A 154 -23.14 -25.97 18.42
CA LYS A 154 -21.82 -25.37 18.28
C LYS A 154 -21.73 -24.60 16.95
N PRO A 155 -21.34 -23.32 16.95
CA PRO A 155 -21.14 -22.57 15.73
C PRO A 155 -20.02 -23.15 14.88
N LEU A 156 -20.18 -23.07 13.57
CA LEU A 156 -19.26 -23.62 12.59
C LEU A 156 -18.25 -22.59 12.06
N LEU A 157 -18.51 -21.30 12.26
CA LEU A 157 -17.75 -20.22 11.64
C LEU A 157 -17.50 -19.06 12.61
N GLN A 158 -16.22 -18.76 12.85
CA GLN A 158 -15.79 -17.50 13.46
C GLN A 158 -15.54 -16.47 12.36
N SER A 159 -15.95 -15.23 12.56
CA SER A 159 -15.75 -14.15 11.57
C SER A 159 -15.05 -12.93 12.15
N PHE A 160 -14.01 -12.44 11.46
CA PHE A 160 -13.30 -11.20 11.74
C PHE A 160 -13.57 -10.17 10.65
N LEU A 161 -14.01 -8.99 11.06
CA LEU A 161 -14.20 -7.86 10.17
C LEU A 161 -13.12 -6.82 10.45
N LEU A 162 -12.25 -6.59 9.46
CA LEU A 162 -11.25 -5.54 9.49
C LEU A 162 -11.75 -4.41 8.59
N GLY A 163 -11.70 -3.18 9.09
CA GLY A 163 -12.16 -2.06 8.28
C GLY A 163 -11.70 -0.71 8.80
N GLN A 164 -12.06 0.32 8.06
CA GLN A 164 -11.83 1.71 8.45
C GLN A 164 -12.91 2.17 9.46
N PRO A 165 -12.79 3.34 10.11
CA PRO A 165 -13.76 3.82 11.09
C PRO A 165 -15.22 3.83 10.58
N GLU A 166 -15.42 3.99 9.28
CA GLU A 166 -16.72 3.95 8.59
C GLU A 166 -17.45 2.61 8.81
N LEU A 167 -16.72 1.50 8.99
CA LEU A 167 -17.33 0.21 9.35
C LEU A 167 -18.04 0.30 10.71
N ARG A 168 -17.46 1.02 11.68
CA ARG A 168 -18.07 1.19 12.99
C ARG A 168 -19.37 1.97 12.86
N ASP A 169 -19.38 3.02 12.05
CA ASP A 169 -20.56 3.85 11.82
C ASP A 169 -21.67 3.04 11.13
N LEU A 170 -21.30 2.23 10.13
CA LEU A 170 -22.21 1.29 9.45
C LEU A 170 -22.85 0.32 10.47
N LEU A 171 -22.05 -0.30 11.34
CA LEU A 171 -22.53 -1.25 12.35
C LEU A 171 -23.37 -0.60 13.48
N GLN A 172 -23.32 0.72 13.61
CA GLN A 172 -24.14 1.48 14.54
C GLN A 172 -25.52 1.84 13.98
N LEU A 173 -25.76 1.63 12.68
CA LEU A 173 -27.07 1.87 12.08
C LEU A 173 -28.17 1.04 12.79
N PRO A 174 -29.41 1.57 12.89
CA PRO A 174 -30.53 0.86 13.51
C PRO A 174 -30.81 -0.50 12.84
N SER A 175 -30.67 -0.58 11.51
CA SER A 175 -30.85 -1.84 10.75
C SER A 175 -29.84 -2.93 11.11
N MET A 176 -28.69 -2.56 11.69
CA MET A 176 -27.61 -3.48 12.06
C MET A 176 -27.69 -3.95 13.52
N GLU A 177 -28.79 -3.68 14.23
CA GLU A 177 -28.92 -4.07 15.64
C GLU A 177 -28.73 -5.58 15.86
N GLN A 178 -29.32 -6.41 15.00
CA GLN A 178 -29.18 -7.87 15.09
C GLN A 178 -27.75 -8.35 14.85
N PHE A 179 -27.03 -7.70 13.93
CA PHE A 179 -25.61 -7.97 13.69
C PHE A 179 -24.79 -7.57 14.91
N ARG A 180 -25.00 -6.36 15.43
CA ARG A 180 -24.24 -5.79 16.54
C ARG A 180 -24.34 -6.61 17.82
N GLN A 181 -25.49 -7.24 18.08
CA GLN A 181 -25.67 -8.17 19.20
C GLN A 181 -24.78 -9.42 19.11
N ARG A 182 -24.23 -9.75 17.94
CA ARG A 182 -23.31 -10.87 17.73
C ARG A 182 -21.84 -10.49 17.73
N ILE A 183 -21.53 -9.21 17.89
CA ILE A 183 -20.15 -8.75 18.03
C ILE A 183 -19.69 -9.07 19.45
N VAL A 184 -18.79 -10.05 19.56
CA VAL A 184 -18.22 -10.50 20.84
C VAL A 184 -17.16 -9.53 21.34
N ALA A 185 -16.40 -8.96 20.42
CA ALA A 185 -15.37 -7.98 20.73
C ALA A 185 -15.22 -6.97 19.59
N SER A 186 -14.89 -5.74 19.96
CA SER A 186 -14.45 -4.71 19.01
C SER A 186 -13.19 -4.03 19.52
N CYS A 187 -12.28 -3.72 18.60
CA CYS A 187 -11.04 -3.01 18.89
C CYS A 187 -10.83 -1.92 17.84
N ASP A 188 -10.40 -0.74 18.28
CA ASP A 188 -10.10 0.38 17.39
C ASP A 188 -8.59 0.68 17.46
N LEU A 189 -7.88 0.38 16.39
CA LEU A 189 -6.45 0.64 16.25
C LEU A 189 -6.23 2.13 16.01
N LYS A 190 -5.58 2.76 16.99
CA LYS A 190 -5.16 4.16 16.90
C LYS A 190 -3.74 4.26 16.33
N PRO A 191 -3.38 5.42 15.75
CA PRO A 191 -1.98 5.75 15.50
C PRO A 191 -1.13 5.59 16.75
N LEU A 192 0.15 5.29 16.56
CA LEU A 192 1.13 5.20 17.63
C LEU A 192 1.30 6.57 18.28
N ASN A 193 1.48 6.61 19.60
CA ASN A 193 1.90 7.84 20.26
C ASN A 193 3.41 8.11 20.03
N ALA A 194 3.92 9.24 20.54
CA ALA A 194 5.33 9.62 20.35
C ALA A 194 6.31 8.56 20.89
N ILE A 195 6.04 8.00 22.08
CA ILE A 195 6.87 6.95 22.69
C ILE A 195 6.81 5.67 21.84
N GLU A 196 5.60 5.24 21.49
CA GLU A 196 5.42 4.05 20.64
C GLU A 196 6.03 4.23 19.24
N THR A 197 6.09 5.45 18.71
CA THR A 197 6.72 5.76 17.41
C THR A 197 8.23 5.60 17.49
N HIS A 198 8.83 6.03 18.60
CA HIS A 198 10.26 5.85 18.88
C HIS A 198 10.59 4.36 18.98
N GLU A 199 9.87 3.63 19.84
CA GLU A 199 10.01 2.18 19.99
C GLU A 199 9.80 1.43 18.66
N TYR A 200 8.85 1.87 17.83
CA TYR A 200 8.57 1.29 16.52
C TYR A 200 9.72 1.44 15.53
N ILE A 201 10.29 2.65 15.42
CA ILE A 201 11.40 2.93 14.51
C ILE A 201 12.63 2.12 14.93
N GLU A 202 12.98 2.14 16.21
CA GLU A 202 14.11 1.37 16.74
C GLU A 202 13.92 -0.13 16.55
N PHE A 203 12.73 -0.65 16.88
CA PHE A 203 12.41 -2.06 16.70
C PHE A 203 12.64 -2.52 15.25
N ARG A 204 12.19 -1.74 14.26
CA ARG A 204 12.31 -2.15 12.86
C ARG A 204 13.74 -2.03 12.34
N VAL A 205 14.49 -1.02 12.74
CA VAL A 205 15.92 -0.92 12.42
C VAL A 205 16.69 -2.10 13.02
N ASN A 206 16.45 -2.40 14.30
CA ASN A 206 17.11 -3.50 15.00
C ASN A 206 16.76 -4.87 14.39
N ALA A 207 15.50 -5.08 14.00
CA ALA A 207 15.06 -6.29 13.31
C ALA A 207 15.78 -6.48 11.96
N ALA A 208 15.92 -5.41 11.17
CA ALA A 208 16.64 -5.45 9.90
C ALA A 208 18.17 -5.63 10.08
N ALA A 209 18.76 -5.07 11.13
CA ALA A 209 20.19 -5.22 11.43
C ALA A 209 20.52 -6.59 12.05
N GLY A 210 19.57 -7.18 12.78
CA GLY A 210 19.79 -8.35 13.65
C GLY A 210 20.66 -8.04 14.88
N LYS A 211 20.80 -6.77 15.24
CA LYS A 211 21.54 -6.25 16.40
C LYS A 211 21.01 -4.86 16.75
N GLU A 212 21.38 -4.36 17.93
CA GLU A 212 21.12 -2.97 18.29
C GLU A 212 21.87 -2.01 17.34
N LEU A 213 21.12 -1.13 16.69
CA LEU A 213 21.64 -0.14 15.76
C LEU A 213 20.79 1.13 15.85
N LYS A 214 21.40 2.24 16.27
CA LYS A 214 20.75 3.54 16.33
C LYS A 214 21.12 4.36 15.10
N LEU A 215 20.16 4.53 14.17
CA LEU A 215 20.33 5.31 12.94
C LEU A 215 19.76 6.72 13.01
N PHE A 216 18.79 6.95 13.90
CA PHE A 216 18.06 8.20 14.02
C PHE A 216 18.32 8.84 15.38
N SER A 217 18.44 10.17 15.41
CA SER A 217 18.38 10.94 16.64
C SER A 217 16.95 11.03 17.18
N ASP A 218 16.81 11.33 18.47
CA ASP A 218 15.49 11.41 19.10
C ASP A 218 14.69 12.59 18.50
N GLU A 219 15.35 13.68 18.13
CA GLU A 219 14.76 14.84 17.45
C GLU A 219 14.32 14.50 16.01
N ALA A 220 15.06 13.64 15.31
CA ALA A 220 14.65 13.14 14.00
C ALA A 220 13.35 12.33 14.10
N ILE A 221 13.27 11.44 15.10
CA ILE A 221 12.09 10.63 15.39
C ILE A 221 10.90 11.52 15.79
N GLU A 222 11.12 12.57 16.58
CA GLU A 222 10.08 13.54 16.95
C GLU A 222 9.53 14.27 15.72
N ALA A 223 10.40 14.75 14.83
CA ALA A 223 9.99 15.36 13.56
C ALA A 223 9.18 14.40 12.69
N ILE A 224 9.62 13.13 12.59
CA ILE A 224 8.89 12.07 11.88
C ILE A 224 7.52 11.84 12.52
N TYR A 225 7.42 11.76 13.85
CA TYR A 225 6.16 11.58 14.56
C TYR A 225 5.19 12.73 14.27
N HIS A 226 5.63 13.99 14.37
CA HIS A 226 4.79 15.15 14.10
C HIS A 226 4.26 15.16 12.66
N PHE A 227 5.11 14.84 11.68
CA PHE A 227 4.71 14.79 10.29
C PHE A 227 3.74 13.64 10.00
N THR A 228 4.04 12.45 10.51
CA THR A 228 3.31 11.21 10.21
C THR A 228 2.07 10.99 11.09
N THR A 229 1.95 11.77 12.16
CA THR A 229 0.95 11.65 13.22
C THR A 229 0.89 10.23 13.81
N GLY A 230 2.03 9.55 13.87
CA GLY A 230 2.14 8.21 14.43
C GLY A 230 1.53 7.08 13.57
N ILE A 231 1.19 7.34 12.30
CA ILE A 231 0.60 6.32 11.42
C ILE A 231 1.73 5.42 10.87
N PRO A 232 1.77 4.11 11.18
CA PRO A 232 2.84 3.21 10.75
C PRO A 232 3.17 3.29 9.26
N ARG A 233 2.18 3.17 8.35
CA ARG A 233 2.44 3.27 6.90
C ARG A 233 3.14 4.57 6.49
N ARG A 234 2.80 5.70 7.13
CA ARG A 234 3.43 7.00 6.87
C ARG A 234 4.84 7.04 7.44
N ILE A 235 5.04 6.57 8.67
CA ILE A 235 6.37 6.39 9.29
C ILE A 235 7.27 5.59 8.35
N ASN A 236 6.78 4.48 7.82
CA ASN A 236 7.52 3.59 6.93
C ASN A 236 7.98 4.31 5.68
N THR A 237 7.05 5.01 5.03
CA THR A 237 7.34 5.73 3.79
C THR A 237 8.36 6.84 4.00
N VAL A 238 8.25 7.59 5.11
CA VAL A 238 9.15 8.70 5.43
C VAL A 238 10.53 8.19 5.81
N CYS A 239 10.62 7.19 6.69
CA CYS A 239 11.90 6.63 7.13
C CYS A 239 12.66 5.96 5.97
N ASP A 240 11.99 5.25 5.05
CA ASP A 240 12.63 4.67 3.87
C ASP A 240 13.27 5.74 2.99
N ARG A 241 12.58 6.88 2.80
CA ARG A 241 13.12 8.03 2.07
C ARG A 241 14.28 8.71 2.81
N ILE A 242 14.19 8.84 4.13
CA ILE A 242 15.29 9.42 4.95
C ILE A 242 16.53 8.54 4.90
N LEU A 243 16.39 7.21 4.96
CA LEU A 243 17.53 6.29 4.79
C LEU A 243 18.14 6.40 3.39
N LEU A 244 17.31 6.52 2.35
CA LEU A 244 17.81 6.70 1.00
C LEU A 244 18.56 8.04 0.85
N TYR A 245 18.00 9.13 1.38
CA TYR A 245 18.65 10.44 1.40
C TYR A 245 19.99 10.39 2.13
N GLY A 246 20.00 9.81 3.34
CA GLY A 246 21.21 9.69 4.14
C GLY A 246 22.29 8.87 3.44
N PHE A 247 21.93 7.78 2.78
CA PHE A 247 22.86 7.01 1.96
C PHE A 247 23.46 7.85 0.83
N LEU A 248 22.63 8.60 0.11
CA LEU A 248 23.07 9.45 -1.01
C LEU A 248 23.97 10.59 -0.53
N GLU A 249 23.72 11.14 0.65
CA GLU A 249 24.55 12.17 1.29
C GLU A 249 25.65 11.62 2.21
N GLU A 250 25.88 10.30 2.18
CA GLU A 250 26.90 9.58 2.97
C GLU A 250 26.80 9.86 4.49
N LYS A 251 25.59 10.02 4.99
CA LYS A 251 25.26 10.26 6.40
C LYS A 251 25.07 8.95 7.14
N ASN A 252 26.02 8.61 8.02
CA ASN A 252 25.92 7.43 8.89
C ASN A 252 24.92 7.57 10.04
N TYR A 253 24.53 8.80 10.38
CA TYR A 253 23.59 9.12 11.46
C TYR A 253 22.63 10.22 11.00
N LEU A 254 21.33 10.03 11.25
CA LEU A 254 20.26 10.87 10.72
C LEU A 254 19.68 11.73 11.84
N THR A 255 19.82 13.04 11.69
CA THR A 255 19.34 14.02 12.67
C THR A 255 18.05 14.68 12.21
N GLU A 256 17.53 15.60 13.01
CA GLU A 256 16.38 16.43 12.66
C GLU A 256 16.55 17.14 11.31
N VAL A 257 17.79 17.54 10.96
CA VAL A 257 18.08 18.26 9.71
C VAL A 257 17.77 17.39 8.49
N GLU A 258 18.28 16.17 8.46
CA GLU A 258 18.00 15.22 7.38
C GLU A 258 16.51 14.84 7.33
N ALA A 259 15.89 14.63 8.49
CA ALA A 259 14.46 14.31 8.57
C ALA A 259 13.59 15.44 8.00
N LYS A 260 13.83 16.69 8.41
CA LYS A 260 13.10 17.87 7.93
C LYS A 260 13.30 18.09 6.43
N THR A 261 14.54 17.95 5.94
CA THR A 261 14.84 18.10 4.50
C THR A 261 13.97 17.16 3.66
N VAL A 262 13.88 15.89 4.04
CA VAL A 262 13.06 14.91 3.31
C VAL A 262 11.57 15.14 3.51
N ILE A 263 11.14 15.57 4.70
CA ILE A 263 9.74 15.91 4.97
C ILE A 263 9.30 17.08 4.09
N ASP A 264 10.11 18.14 3.98
CA ASP A 264 9.82 19.32 3.15
C ASP A 264 9.72 18.92 1.67
N GLU A 265 10.63 18.08 1.17
CA GLU A 265 10.56 17.52 -0.19
C GLU A 265 9.26 16.72 -0.44
N ILE A 266 8.83 15.88 0.51
CA ILE A 266 7.56 15.13 0.41
C ILE A 266 6.36 16.08 0.34
N VAL A 267 6.39 17.17 1.10
CA VAL A 267 5.32 18.18 1.12
C VAL A 267 5.27 18.91 -0.23
N GLU A 268 6.41 19.34 -0.77
CA GLU A 268 6.49 19.98 -2.08
C GLU A 268 5.97 19.08 -3.20
N GLU A 269 6.38 17.80 -3.24
CA GLU A 269 5.88 16.80 -4.20
C GLU A 269 4.35 16.65 -4.13
N SER A 270 3.78 16.70 -2.93
CA SER A 270 2.34 16.53 -2.72
C SER A 270 1.54 17.76 -3.17
N VAL A 271 2.12 18.96 -3.07
CA VAL A 271 1.49 20.22 -3.49
C VAL A 271 1.53 20.38 -5.01
N GLU A 272 2.61 19.98 -5.68
CA GLU A 272 2.72 20.01 -7.15
C GLU A 272 1.68 19.08 -7.82
N GLN A 273 1.30 17.97 -7.17
CA GLN A 273 0.28 17.04 -7.67
C GLN A 273 -1.17 17.52 -7.44
N ALA A 274 -1.39 18.51 -6.55
CA ALA A 274 -2.72 19.04 -6.23
C ALA A 274 -3.13 20.22 -7.11
N GLN A 275 -2.24 20.74 -7.97
CA GLN A 275 -2.59 21.77 -8.94
C GLN A 275 -3.21 21.15 -10.20
N PRO A 276 -4.46 21.47 -10.58
CA PRO A 276 -4.99 21.05 -11.86
C PRO A 276 -4.19 21.74 -12.97
N SER A 277 -3.55 20.95 -13.83
CA SER A 277 -2.97 21.43 -15.08
C SER A 277 -4.09 22.00 -15.95
N VAL A 278 -4.28 23.32 -15.91
CA VAL A 278 -5.16 24.04 -16.83
C VAL A 278 -4.54 23.95 -18.23
N PRO A 279 -5.24 23.45 -19.26
CA PRO A 279 -4.76 23.56 -20.62
C PRO A 279 -4.87 25.04 -21.03
N THR A 280 -3.72 25.72 -21.14
CA THR A 280 -3.68 27.07 -21.69
C THR A 280 -4.03 27.00 -23.17
N GLN A 281 -5.30 27.28 -23.49
CA GLN A 281 -5.67 27.74 -24.82
C GLN A 281 -5.23 29.20 -24.96
N SER A 282 -4.15 29.44 -25.69
CA SER A 282 -3.86 30.74 -26.29
C SER A 282 -3.90 30.59 -27.81
N ALA A 283 -4.97 31.13 -28.41
CA ALA A 283 -5.08 31.27 -29.85
C ALA A 283 -4.33 32.54 -30.32
N SER A 284 -3.38 32.31 -31.23
CA SER A 284 -2.96 33.13 -32.37
C SER A 284 -2.46 34.57 -32.17
N ASN A 285 -1.20 34.84 -32.55
CA ASN A 285 -0.89 35.32 -33.92
C ASN A 285 0.62 35.54 -34.17
N ASN A 286 1.11 34.95 -35.29
CA ASN A 286 2.14 35.43 -36.25
C ASN A 286 3.56 35.79 -35.72
N LYS A 287 4.70 35.42 -36.32
CA LYS A 287 5.09 35.08 -37.71
C LYS A 287 6.60 34.67 -37.74
N ASP A 288 6.95 33.81 -38.71
CA ASP A 288 8.23 33.68 -39.46
C ASP A 288 9.58 33.25 -38.81
N GLU A 289 10.30 32.44 -39.61
CA GLU A 289 11.73 32.00 -39.60
C GLU A 289 12.10 30.75 -38.77
N VAL A 290 12.26 29.53 -39.34
CA VAL A 290 13.27 28.96 -40.27
C VAL A 290 14.46 28.26 -39.57
N LYS A 291 14.57 26.94 -39.85
CA LYS A 291 15.73 26.00 -39.80
C LYS A 291 16.21 25.46 -38.43
N GLU A 292 16.01 24.16 -38.16
CA GLU A 292 16.87 23.01 -38.56
C GLU A 292 17.79 22.65 -37.38
N SER A 293 17.55 21.59 -36.59
CA SER A 293 18.15 20.27 -36.85
C SER A 293 17.70 19.19 -35.84
N ARG A 294 17.34 18.02 -36.39
CA ARG A 294 17.67 16.63 -35.97
C ARG A 294 17.21 16.14 -34.58
N SER A 295 16.09 15.40 -34.49
CA SER A 295 15.93 13.95 -34.80
C SER A 295 16.45 13.00 -33.71
N SER A 296 15.61 12.64 -32.74
CA SER A 296 15.66 11.38 -31.95
C SER A 296 14.38 11.15 -31.09
N GLN A 297 13.18 11.47 -31.59
CA GLN A 297 11.92 11.23 -30.82
C GLN A 297 10.74 10.70 -31.65
N LYS A 298 10.95 10.31 -32.91
CA LYS A 298 9.84 10.07 -33.85
C LYS A 298 9.35 8.61 -33.96
N GLU A 299 9.54 7.78 -32.92
CA GLU A 299 9.08 6.37 -32.94
C GLU A 299 8.15 5.95 -31.80
N LEU A 300 7.62 6.88 -30.99
CA LEU A 300 6.71 6.53 -29.87
C LEU A 300 5.31 7.20 -29.92
N ASP A 301 5.01 7.95 -30.98
CA ASP A 301 3.74 8.70 -31.12
C ASP A 301 2.76 8.16 -32.18
N ILE A 302 3.02 6.96 -32.73
CA ILE A 302 2.03 6.27 -33.57
C ILE A 302 1.43 5.16 -32.70
N SER A 303 0.09 5.15 -32.60
CA SER A 303 -0.77 4.15 -31.93
C SER A 303 -1.21 4.41 -30.49
N LYS A 304 -1.50 5.66 -30.08
CA LYS A 304 -2.35 5.93 -28.90
C LYS A 304 -3.84 6.17 -29.20
N GLU A 305 -4.19 6.58 -30.42
CA GLU A 305 -5.58 6.93 -30.78
C GLU A 305 -6.26 5.95 -31.75
N THR A 306 -5.53 5.05 -32.41
CA THR A 306 -6.08 4.23 -33.51
C THR A 306 -6.67 2.88 -33.11
N LEU A 307 -6.66 2.50 -31.83
CA LEU A 307 -7.18 1.19 -31.36
C LEU A 307 -8.51 1.27 -30.61
N LEU A 308 -9.04 2.48 -30.40
CA LEU A 308 -10.30 2.71 -29.68
C LEU A 308 -11.48 3.10 -30.57
N GLU A 309 -11.26 3.43 -31.86
CA GLU A 309 -12.35 3.80 -32.77
C GLU A 309 -13.05 2.61 -33.46
N ASP A 310 -12.46 1.40 -33.47
CA ASP A 310 -13.01 0.23 -34.19
C ASP A 310 -14.03 -0.62 -33.42
N LEU A 311 -14.54 -0.14 -32.27
CA LEU A 311 -15.55 -0.86 -31.48
C LEU A 311 -16.82 -0.04 -31.17
N ALA A 312 -17.07 1.04 -31.90
CA ALA A 312 -18.36 1.72 -31.84
C ALA A 312 -19.45 0.86 -32.54
N PRO A 313 -20.62 0.61 -31.93
CA PRO A 313 -21.69 -0.11 -32.60
C PRO A 313 -22.21 0.72 -33.79
N PRO A 314 -22.57 0.09 -34.93
CA PRO A 314 -23.06 0.83 -36.09
C PRO A 314 -24.34 1.56 -35.72
N GLN A 315 -24.38 2.88 -35.97
CA GLN A 315 -25.60 3.65 -35.83
C GLN A 315 -26.64 3.11 -36.82
N SER A 316 -27.80 2.80 -36.25
CA SER A 316 -28.96 2.27 -36.95
C SER A 316 -29.44 3.23 -38.04
N ASN A 317 -29.30 2.82 -39.30
CA ASN A 317 -30.22 3.23 -40.36
C ASN A 317 -30.76 1.99 -41.08
N SER A 318 -32.00 1.65 -40.71
CA SER A 318 -33.02 0.91 -41.47
C SER A 318 -32.60 -0.33 -42.28
N ALA A 319 -32.64 -1.51 -41.67
CA ALA A 319 -33.17 -2.73 -42.30
C ALA A 319 -33.52 -3.78 -41.22
N LYS A 320 -34.70 -4.39 -41.36
CA LYS A 320 -35.30 -5.35 -40.42
C LYS A 320 -34.43 -6.59 -40.22
N GLY A 321 -34.08 -6.89 -38.97
CA GLY A 321 -33.48 -8.16 -38.55
C GLY A 321 -33.23 -8.19 -37.04
N ASN A 322 -34.13 -8.80 -36.28
CA ASN A 322 -34.01 -8.98 -34.82
C ASN A 322 -32.84 -9.93 -34.52
N TYR A 323 -31.67 -9.38 -34.16
CA TYR A 323 -30.63 -10.11 -33.43
C TYR A 323 -30.42 -9.39 -32.10
N GLN A 324 -31.06 -9.90 -31.05
CA GLN A 324 -30.76 -9.52 -29.67
C GLN A 324 -29.51 -10.30 -29.23
N VAL A 325 -28.45 -9.57 -28.90
CA VAL A 325 -27.26 -10.14 -28.26
C VAL A 325 -27.68 -10.69 -26.88
N PRO A 326 -27.35 -11.94 -26.53
CA PRO A 326 -27.69 -12.49 -25.22
C PRO A 326 -27.13 -11.62 -24.08
N PRO A 327 -27.88 -11.41 -22.98
CA PRO A 327 -27.44 -10.55 -21.87
C PRO A 327 -26.13 -11.00 -21.22
N ASP A 328 -25.82 -12.29 -21.28
CA ASP A 328 -24.61 -12.95 -20.77
C ASP A 328 -23.33 -12.39 -21.41
N VAL A 329 -23.32 -12.24 -22.74
CA VAL A 329 -22.16 -11.73 -23.50
C VAL A 329 -21.92 -10.23 -23.23
N THR A 330 -22.99 -9.49 -22.90
CA THR A 330 -22.90 -8.06 -22.61
C THR A 330 -22.33 -7.82 -21.20
N GLN A 331 -22.65 -8.70 -20.25
CA GLN A 331 -22.04 -8.72 -18.92
C GLN A 331 -20.55 -9.09 -18.99
N ASP A 332 -20.18 -10.09 -19.78
CA ASP A 332 -18.78 -10.49 -19.97
C ASP A 332 -17.91 -9.37 -20.58
N ILE A 333 -18.42 -8.67 -21.60
CA ILE A 333 -17.73 -7.52 -22.20
C ILE A 333 -17.58 -6.38 -21.19
N THR A 334 -18.57 -6.16 -20.33
CA THR A 334 -18.53 -5.13 -19.29
C THR A 334 -17.54 -5.51 -18.18
N HIS A 335 -17.52 -6.78 -17.79
CA HIS A 335 -16.58 -7.33 -16.81
C HIS A 335 -15.12 -7.25 -17.29
N LEU A 336 -14.86 -7.65 -18.55
CA LEU A 336 -13.54 -7.53 -19.17
C LEU A 336 -13.08 -6.07 -19.29
N ARG A 337 -13.98 -5.15 -19.65
CA ARG A 337 -13.65 -3.71 -19.72
C ARG A 337 -13.27 -3.15 -18.34
N ASN A 338 -13.97 -3.55 -17.28
CA ASN A 338 -13.67 -3.11 -15.92
C ASN A 338 -12.33 -3.67 -15.41
N MET A 339 -12.06 -4.97 -15.65
CA MET A 339 -10.74 -5.54 -15.31
C MET A 339 -9.59 -4.85 -16.04
N ILE A 340 -9.76 -4.53 -17.33
CA ILE A 340 -8.74 -3.80 -18.10
C ILE A 340 -8.51 -2.40 -17.51
N GLN A 341 -9.57 -1.71 -17.06
CA GLN A 341 -9.42 -0.41 -16.39
C GLN A 341 -8.70 -0.52 -15.04
N GLU A 342 -8.97 -1.55 -14.25
CA GLU A 342 -8.27 -1.78 -12.97
C GLU A 342 -6.79 -2.16 -13.16
N ILE A 343 -6.50 -3.04 -14.11
CA ILE A 343 -5.12 -3.38 -14.49
C ILE A 343 -4.38 -2.12 -14.95
N ARG A 344 -5.02 -1.28 -15.75
CA ARG A 344 -4.46 0.00 -16.20
C ARG A 344 -4.21 0.95 -15.03
N ALA A 345 -5.16 1.14 -14.12
CA ALA A 345 -5.00 2.00 -12.95
C ALA A 345 -3.86 1.51 -12.03
N THR A 346 -3.75 0.19 -11.85
CA THR A 346 -2.68 -0.42 -11.06
C THR A 346 -1.31 -0.24 -11.73
N LEU A 347 -1.23 -0.42 -13.04
CA LEU A 347 -0.03 -0.17 -13.83
C LEU A 347 0.35 1.32 -13.80
N GLU A 348 -0.60 2.23 -13.95
CA GLU A 348 -0.37 3.68 -13.86
C GLU A 348 0.17 4.06 -12.48
N THR A 349 -0.40 3.53 -11.40
CA THR A 349 0.10 3.76 -10.03
C THR A 349 1.52 3.20 -9.83
N SER A 350 1.81 2.01 -10.36
CA SER A 350 3.14 1.38 -10.29
C SER A 350 4.18 2.13 -11.12
N ILE A 351 3.80 2.59 -12.31
CA ILE A 351 4.63 3.42 -13.19
C ILE A 351 4.90 4.77 -12.53
N GLU A 352 3.88 5.41 -11.95
CA GLU A 352 4.02 6.70 -11.28
C GLU A 352 4.97 6.58 -10.07
N TYR A 353 4.86 5.51 -9.27
CA TYR A 353 5.80 5.24 -8.19
C TYR A 353 7.23 5.03 -8.69
N LYS A 354 7.43 4.23 -9.76
CA LYS A 354 8.76 4.03 -10.36
C LYS A 354 9.33 5.32 -10.96
N LEU A 355 8.51 6.16 -11.57
CA LEU A 355 8.91 7.47 -12.08
C LEU A 355 9.28 8.43 -10.94
N LYS A 356 8.56 8.42 -9.82
CA LYS A 356 8.92 9.19 -8.61
C LYS A 356 10.28 8.78 -8.08
N VAL A 357 10.52 7.48 -7.93
CA VAL A 357 11.82 6.96 -7.48
C VAL A 357 12.94 7.31 -8.49
N SER A 358 12.68 7.18 -9.80
CA SER A 358 13.66 7.54 -10.83
C SER A 358 14.01 9.03 -10.80
N ARG A 359 13.01 9.92 -10.73
CA ARG A 359 13.25 11.38 -10.64
C ARG A 359 13.99 11.75 -9.37
N TYR A 360 13.68 11.11 -8.25
CA TYR A 360 14.41 11.31 -7.00
C TYR A 360 15.89 10.93 -7.15
N ILE A 361 16.17 9.76 -7.74
CA ILE A 361 17.54 9.32 -8.04
C ILE A 361 18.23 10.28 -9.01
N ASP A 362 17.57 10.71 -10.09
CA ASP A 362 18.12 11.67 -11.06
C ASP A 362 18.44 13.02 -10.41
N ASN A 363 17.57 13.52 -9.54
CA ASN A 363 17.79 14.75 -8.78
C ASN A 363 18.97 14.60 -7.80
N ALA A 364 19.08 13.48 -7.11
CA ALA A 364 20.20 13.19 -6.23
C ALA A 364 21.53 13.10 -7.00
N ILE A 365 21.54 12.42 -8.14
CA ILE A 365 22.71 12.34 -9.04
C ILE A 365 23.10 13.75 -9.51
N ASN A 366 22.13 14.58 -9.92
CA ASN A 366 22.39 15.94 -10.37
C ASN A 366 22.95 16.84 -9.24
N ARG A 367 22.46 16.68 -8.00
CA ARG A 367 23.02 17.38 -6.84
C ARG A 367 24.47 16.95 -6.58
N LYS A 368 24.78 15.65 -6.62
CA LYS A 368 26.17 15.15 -6.47
C LYS A 368 27.09 15.59 -7.61
N LEU A 369 26.62 15.59 -8.85
CA LEU A 369 27.38 16.12 -10.00
C LEU A 369 27.69 17.61 -9.84
N LYS A 370 26.77 18.39 -9.26
CA LYS A 370 26.97 19.81 -8.98
C LYS A 370 28.00 20.03 -7.86
N GLN A 371 27.95 19.23 -6.79
CA GLN A 371 28.96 19.23 -5.72
C GLN A 371 30.34 18.83 -6.25
N LEU A 372 30.43 17.79 -7.09
CA LEU A 372 31.68 17.37 -7.75
C LEU A 372 32.28 18.49 -8.62
N LYS A 373 31.45 19.19 -9.39
CA LYS A 373 31.90 20.35 -10.18
C LYS A 373 32.41 21.50 -9.31
N GLN A 374 31.76 21.75 -8.17
CA GLN A 374 32.20 22.78 -7.22
C GLN A 374 33.53 22.41 -6.56
N LEU A 375 33.71 21.16 -6.15
CA LEU A 375 34.97 20.68 -5.59
C LEU A 375 36.11 20.71 -6.63
N ALA A 376 35.83 20.29 -7.86
CA ALA A 376 36.80 20.36 -8.96
C ALA A 376 37.19 21.80 -9.35
N SER A 377 36.28 22.79 -9.22
CA SER A 377 36.63 24.20 -9.42
C SER A 377 37.51 24.76 -8.30
N VAL A 378 37.33 24.29 -7.07
CA VAL A 378 38.17 24.70 -5.92
C VAL A 378 39.58 24.11 -6.03
N GLU A 379 39.71 22.85 -6.48
CA GLU A 379 41.03 22.24 -6.73
C GLU A 379 41.80 22.91 -7.88
N MET A 380 41.11 23.42 -8.91
CA MET A 380 41.77 24.18 -9.99
C MET A 380 42.21 25.59 -9.55
N GLU A 381 41.50 26.24 -8.64
CA GLU A 381 41.91 27.53 -8.07
C GLU A 381 43.09 27.37 -7.09
N GLU A 382 43.10 26.32 -6.26
CA GLU A 382 44.23 26.01 -5.37
C GLU A 382 45.48 25.54 -6.13
N GLY A 383 45.31 24.79 -7.23
CA GLY A 383 46.40 24.39 -8.12
C GLY A 383 47.05 25.56 -8.87
N SER A 384 46.26 26.58 -9.24
CA SER A 384 46.79 27.80 -9.88
C SER A 384 47.54 28.70 -8.89
N GLN A 385 47.14 28.74 -7.61
CA GLN A 385 47.84 29.52 -6.59
C GLN A 385 49.17 28.88 -6.15
N LYS A 386 49.29 27.54 -6.18
CA LYS A 386 50.57 26.85 -5.94
C LYS A 386 51.54 26.95 -7.11
N ALA A 387 51.05 26.99 -8.35
CA ALA A 387 51.90 27.19 -9.53
C ALA A 387 52.48 28.62 -9.59
N ASP A 388 51.77 29.64 -9.10
CA ASP A 388 52.28 31.01 -9.02
C ASP A 388 53.23 31.25 -7.84
N SER A 389 53.18 30.44 -6.76
CA SER A 389 54.11 30.56 -5.63
C SER A 389 55.46 29.87 -5.86
N ASP A 390 55.53 28.87 -6.75
CA ASP A 390 56.79 28.16 -7.08
C ASP A 390 57.60 28.85 -8.20
N ILE A 391 57.06 29.90 -8.84
CA ILE A 391 57.77 30.65 -9.91
C ILE A 391 58.55 31.86 -9.35
N THR A 392 58.36 32.23 -8.07
CA THR A 392 59.01 33.43 -7.50
C THR A 392 60.32 33.21 -6.74
N ASP A 393 60.82 31.98 -6.58
CA ASP A 393 62.00 31.70 -5.73
C ASP A 393 63.26 31.19 -6.47
N GLU A 394 63.29 31.16 -7.81
CA GLU A 394 64.46 30.61 -8.56
C GLU A 394 65.31 31.60 -9.38
N ASP A 395 65.11 32.92 -9.30
CA ASP A 395 65.83 33.85 -10.19
C ASP A 395 66.48 35.09 -9.54
N VAL A 396 67.11 34.93 -8.37
CA VAL A 396 68.03 35.96 -7.81
C VAL A 396 69.29 35.33 -7.21
N THR A 397 70.13 34.66 -8.01
CA THR A 397 71.58 34.51 -7.72
C THR A 397 72.39 34.18 -8.98
N ALA A 398 72.45 35.09 -9.96
CA ALA A 398 73.53 35.06 -10.96
C ALA A 398 73.69 36.40 -11.70
N LYS A 399 74.67 37.21 -11.25
CA LYS A 399 75.73 37.87 -12.06
C LYS A 399 76.15 39.23 -11.49
N ASP A 400 77.42 39.25 -11.13
CA ASP A 400 78.44 40.32 -11.24
C ASP A 400 78.14 41.75 -10.76
#